data_AF-A0A3D1ZGG8-F1
#
_entry.id   AF-A0A3D1ZGG8-F1
#
_cell.length_a   1.000
_cell.length_b   1.000
_cell.length_c   1.000
_cell.angle_alpha   90.00
_cell.angle_beta   90.00
_cell.angle_gamma   90.00
#
_symmetry.space_group_name_H-M   'P 1'
#
loop_
_entity.id
_entity.type
_entity.pdbx_description
1 polymer ?
#
loop_
_entity_poly.entity_id
_entity_poly.type
_entity_poly.pdbx_seq_one_letter_code
_entity_poly.pdbx_strand_id
1 'polypeptide(L)'
;LAKRLGVELSPGWVAGPDGTPIMEKGPIPDEFSFLPLGATRELGSHKGYSLALMIDVLTGILSGTGPGFRNNMVFSHYFCAIKIEAFTDPNRFKQDMDDYMRALVDTPPAPGHERVIYAGLPEYETQLDRLANGIPLHPEVVEWFAGITSELAVENAVRKISGT
;
A
#
# COMPACT_ATOMS: atom_id res chain seq x y z
N LEU A 1 -3.30 -12.97 -2.23
CA LEU A 1 -4.75 -12.67 -2.24
C LEU A 1 -5.43 -13.17 -3.51
N ALA A 2 -5.00 -12.74 -4.70
CA ALA A 2 -5.65 -13.13 -5.96
C ALA A 2 -5.77 -14.67 -6.15
N LYS A 3 -4.72 -15.44 -5.83
CA LYS A 3 -4.76 -16.92 -5.82
C LYS A 3 -5.85 -17.49 -4.89
N ARG A 4 -6.03 -16.89 -3.71
CA ARG A 4 -7.07 -17.30 -2.73
C ARG A 4 -8.48 -16.98 -3.22
N LEU A 5 -8.65 -15.87 -3.92
CA LEU A 5 -9.94 -15.43 -4.45
C LEU A 5 -10.25 -16.00 -5.84
N GLY A 6 -9.32 -16.72 -6.47
CA GLY A 6 -9.48 -17.24 -7.83
C GLY A 6 -9.60 -16.14 -8.90
N VAL A 7 -9.08 -14.93 -8.62
CA VAL A 7 -9.14 -13.81 -9.56
C VAL A 7 -7.84 -13.69 -10.35
N GLU A 8 -7.97 -13.31 -11.61
CA GLU A 8 -6.83 -13.08 -12.49
C GLU A 8 -6.04 -11.84 -12.08
N LEU A 9 -4.72 -11.92 -12.22
CA LEU A 9 -3.79 -10.83 -12.01
C LEU A 9 -3.89 -9.84 -13.18
N SER A 10 -3.82 -8.55 -12.88
CA SER A 10 -3.75 -7.51 -13.90
C SER A 10 -2.38 -7.48 -14.60
N PRO A 11 -2.32 -7.04 -15.87
CA PRO A 11 -1.08 -6.80 -16.60
C PRO A 11 -0.03 -5.99 -15.82
N GLY A 12 1.24 -6.34 -15.98
CA GLY A 12 2.38 -5.53 -15.53
C GLY A 12 2.71 -5.64 -14.04
N TRP A 13 2.14 -6.62 -13.34
CA TRP A 13 2.42 -6.87 -11.92
C TRP A 13 3.67 -7.74 -11.70
N VAL A 14 3.90 -8.69 -12.60
CA VAL A 14 4.93 -9.73 -12.44
C VAL A 14 5.63 -10.04 -13.76
N ALA A 15 6.81 -10.62 -13.65
CA ALA A 15 7.58 -11.19 -14.74
C ALA A 15 7.70 -12.71 -14.56
N GLY A 16 7.85 -13.43 -15.68
CA GLY A 16 8.20 -14.85 -15.68
C GLY A 16 9.64 -15.10 -15.20
N PRO A 17 10.06 -16.37 -15.11
CA PRO A 17 11.40 -16.76 -14.63
C PRO A 17 12.56 -16.21 -15.48
N ASP A 18 12.33 -15.92 -16.75
CA ASP A 18 13.29 -15.31 -17.68
C ASP A 18 13.37 -13.78 -17.54
N GLY A 19 12.57 -13.20 -16.66
CA GLY A 19 12.44 -11.75 -16.46
C GLY A 19 11.51 -11.06 -17.46
N THR A 20 10.84 -11.79 -18.35
CA THR A 20 9.89 -11.21 -19.31
C THR A 20 8.63 -10.72 -18.58
N PRO A 21 8.27 -9.41 -18.70
CA PRO A 21 7.04 -8.88 -18.10
C PRO A 21 5.78 -9.58 -18.63
N ILE A 22 4.88 -9.97 -17.72
CA ILE A 22 3.57 -10.50 -18.09
C ILE A 22 2.59 -9.33 -18.22
N MET A 23 2.25 -9.00 -19.47
CA MET A 23 1.41 -7.85 -19.83
C MET A 23 -0.02 -8.23 -20.22
N GLU A 24 -0.38 -9.50 -20.05
CA GLU A 24 -1.74 -10.00 -20.26
C GLU A 24 -2.39 -10.33 -18.91
N LYS A 25 -3.72 -10.19 -18.86
CA LYS A 25 -4.49 -10.61 -17.69
C LYS A 25 -4.50 -12.15 -17.64
N GLY A 26 -4.30 -12.73 -16.46
CA GLY A 26 -4.29 -14.19 -16.34
C GLY A 26 -4.06 -14.71 -14.93
N PRO A 27 -3.97 -16.04 -14.75
CA PRO A 27 -3.67 -16.61 -13.45
C PRO A 27 -2.27 -16.22 -12.97
N ILE A 28 -2.05 -16.26 -11.66
CA ILE A 28 -0.71 -16.07 -11.08
C ILE A 28 0.16 -17.29 -11.42
N PRO A 29 1.33 -17.12 -12.06
CA PRO A 29 2.26 -18.22 -12.30
C PRO A 29 2.78 -18.83 -11.00
N ASP A 30 3.23 -20.09 -11.04
CA ASP A 30 3.85 -20.72 -9.86
C ASP A 30 5.22 -20.11 -9.53
N GLU A 31 5.98 -19.71 -10.55
CA GLU A 31 7.26 -18.99 -10.42
C GLU A 31 7.16 -17.62 -11.09
N PHE A 32 7.44 -16.56 -10.33
CA PHE A 32 7.42 -15.20 -10.83
C PHE A 32 8.30 -14.28 -9.99
N SER A 33 8.62 -13.12 -10.55
CA SER A 33 9.19 -11.98 -9.81
C SER A 33 8.28 -10.77 -9.94
N PHE A 34 8.18 -9.96 -8.88
CA PHE A 34 7.44 -8.70 -8.98
C PHE A 34 8.16 -7.71 -9.90
N LEU A 35 7.38 -7.04 -10.74
CA LEU A 35 7.90 -5.94 -11.54
C LEU A 35 7.98 -4.65 -10.72
N PRO A 36 8.97 -3.78 -10.97
CA PRO A 36 8.96 -2.42 -10.45
C PRO A 36 7.73 -1.64 -10.91
N LEU A 37 7.36 -0.59 -10.16
CA LEU A 37 6.35 0.36 -10.59
C LEU A 37 6.67 0.88 -12.01
N GLY A 38 5.69 0.79 -12.90
CA GLY A 38 5.86 1.13 -14.31
C GLY A 38 6.20 -0.07 -15.19
N ALA A 39 6.26 -1.30 -14.69
CA ALA A 39 6.30 -2.58 -15.42
C ALA A 39 7.41 -2.73 -16.47
N THR A 40 7.28 -2.07 -17.62
CA THR A 40 8.25 -2.06 -18.73
C THR A 40 9.05 -0.75 -18.80
N ARG A 41 10.07 -0.69 -19.65
CA ARG A 41 10.87 0.54 -19.83
C ARG A 41 10.03 1.72 -20.29
N GLU A 42 9.12 1.47 -21.23
CA GLU A 42 8.25 2.44 -21.91
C GLU A 42 7.22 3.01 -20.94
N LEU A 43 6.72 2.19 -20.03
CA LEU A 43 5.78 2.57 -18.98
C LEU A 43 6.48 3.14 -17.73
N GLY A 44 7.81 3.22 -17.74
CA GLY A 44 8.59 3.93 -16.72
C GLY A 44 9.19 3.06 -15.61
N SER A 45 9.30 1.75 -15.80
CA SER A 45 9.87 0.80 -14.82
C SER A 45 11.22 1.21 -14.24
N HIS A 46 12.09 1.82 -15.04
CA HIS A 46 13.39 2.34 -14.58
C HIS A 46 13.25 3.44 -13.51
N LYS A 47 12.15 4.20 -13.50
CA LYS A 47 11.84 5.18 -12.46
C LYS A 47 11.38 4.49 -11.18
N GLY A 48 10.46 3.53 -11.28
CA GLY A 48 10.01 2.74 -10.14
C GLY A 48 11.13 1.94 -9.48
N TYR A 49 12.00 1.34 -10.29
CA TYR A 49 13.20 0.65 -9.83
C TYR A 49 14.17 1.58 -9.08
N SER A 50 14.38 2.79 -9.62
CA SER A 50 15.25 3.77 -8.96
C SER A 50 14.65 4.31 -7.65
N LEU A 51 13.33 4.43 -7.56
CA LEU A 51 12.65 4.75 -6.29
C LEU A 51 12.84 3.64 -5.26
N ALA A 52 12.75 2.36 -5.67
CA ALA A 52 13.03 1.22 -4.78
C ALA A 52 14.50 1.19 -4.34
N LEU A 53 15.44 1.52 -5.22
CA LEU A 53 16.86 1.64 -4.89
C LEU A 53 17.11 2.73 -3.85
N MET A 54 16.50 3.90 -4.00
CA MET A 54 16.59 4.97 -3.01
C MET A 54 16.10 4.50 -1.63
N ILE A 55 15.00 3.74 -1.59
CA ILE A 55 14.50 3.16 -0.33
C ILE A 55 15.54 2.21 0.27
N ASP A 56 16.08 1.26 -0.50
CA ASP A 56 17.09 0.29 -0.01
C ASP A 56 18.39 0.96 0.47
N VAL A 57 18.78 2.06 -0.19
CA VAL A 57 19.93 2.89 0.26
C VAL A 57 19.63 3.53 1.61
N LEU A 58 18.48 4.20 1.75
CA LEU A 58 18.13 4.93 2.97
C LEU A 58 17.82 4.01 4.15
N THR A 59 17.22 2.85 3.90
CA THR A 59 16.85 1.90 4.95
C THR A 59 17.96 0.88 5.21
N GLY A 60 18.40 0.13 4.19
CA GLY A 60 19.31 -1.00 4.34
C GLY A 60 20.78 -0.60 4.42
N ILE A 61 21.27 0.12 3.42
CA ILE A 61 22.69 0.46 3.33
C ILE A 61 23.08 1.50 4.40
N LEU A 62 22.30 2.56 4.54
CA LEU A 62 22.58 3.65 5.49
C LEU A 62 22.52 3.19 6.96
N SER A 63 21.64 2.22 7.28
CA SER A 63 21.57 1.66 8.64
C SER A 63 22.68 0.64 8.94
N GLY A 64 23.43 0.19 7.92
CA GLY A 64 24.47 -0.83 8.06
C GLY A 64 24.00 -2.28 7.93
N THR A 65 22.71 -2.55 7.68
CA THR A 65 22.22 -3.92 7.44
C THR A 65 22.55 -4.45 6.05
N GLY A 66 23.05 -3.59 5.16
CA GLY A 66 23.39 -3.95 3.79
C GLY A 66 22.18 -3.98 2.85
N PRO A 67 22.38 -4.38 1.58
CA PRO A 67 21.35 -4.29 0.56
C PRO A 67 20.27 -5.37 0.74
N GLY A 68 19.02 -5.02 0.44
CA GLY A 68 17.84 -5.85 0.73
C GLY A 68 17.87 -7.25 0.12
N PHE A 69 18.47 -7.43 -1.06
CA PHE A 69 18.56 -8.75 -1.71
C PHE A 69 19.53 -9.73 -1.03
N ARG A 70 20.40 -9.25 -0.12
CA ARG A 70 21.26 -10.09 0.73
C ARG A 70 20.74 -10.22 2.15
N ASN A 71 19.69 -9.48 2.45
CA ASN A 71 19.22 -9.31 3.80
C ASN A 71 18.22 -10.42 4.12
N ASN A 72 18.58 -11.32 5.03
CA ASN A 72 17.78 -12.47 5.46
C ASN A 72 16.61 -12.04 6.36
N MET A 73 15.73 -11.17 5.86
CA MET A 73 14.58 -10.60 6.58
C MET A 73 14.93 -9.75 7.82
N VAL A 74 16.14 -9.17 7.88
CA VAL A 74 16.44 -8.11 8.85
C VAL A 74 15.87 -6.81 8.30
N PHE A 75 14.89 -6.23 8.97
CA PHE A 75 14.28 -4.99 8.49
C PHE A 75 14.97 -3.78 9.11
N SER A 76 15.20 -2.77 8.27
CA SER A 76 15.70 -1.47 8.67
C SER A 76 14.75 -0.38 8.22
N HIS A 77 14.73 0.73 8.96
CA HIS A 77 13.80 1.83 8.73
C HIS A 77 14.55 3.16 8.68
N TYR A 78 14.02 4.07 7.88
CA TYR A 78 14.49 5.44 7.77
C TYR A 78 13.33 6.38 8.06
N PHE A 79 13.57 7.36 8.93
CA PHE A 79 12.58 8.38 9.28
C PHE A 79 13.17 9.76 9.03
N CYS A 80 12.37 10.64 8.41
CA CYS A 80 12.74 12.03 8.16
C CYS A 80 11.61 12.94 8.64
N ALA A 81 11.96 13.96 9.43
CA ALA A 81 11.04 15.00 9.86
C ALA A 81 11.57 16.36 9.41
N ILE A 82 10.74 17.12 8.69
CA ILE A 82 11.09 18.44 8.18
C ILE A 82 10.29 19.48 8.98
N LYS A 83 11.00 20.42 9.63
CA LYS A 83 10.36 21.49 10.40
C LYS A 83 9.83 22.58 9.47
N ILE A 84 8.52 22.63 9.24
CA ILE A 84 7.87 23.60 8.33
C ILE A 84 8.16 25.07 8.70
N GLU A 85 8.11 25.41 9.98
CA GLU A 85 8.38 26.78 10.47
C GLU A 85 9.79 27.28 10.13
N ALA A 86 10.73 26.39 9.81
CA ALA A 86 12.06 26.79 9.35
C ALA A 86 12.06 27.35 7.91
N PHE A 87 10.96 27.18 7.16
CA PHE A 87 10.85 27.58 5.75
C PHE A 87 9.72 28.59 5.51
N THR A 88 8.59 28.48 6.21
CA THR A 88 7.43 29.35 6.02
C THR A 88 6.53 29.36 7.26
N ASP A 89 5.57 30.30 7.32
CA ASP A 89 4.55 30.32 8.36
C ASP A 89 3.69 29.03 8.31
N PRO A 90 3.55 28.28 9.42
CA PRO A 90 2.81 27.02 9.43
C PRO A 90 1.32 27.15 9.08
N ASN A 91 0.67 28.27 9.40
CA ASN A 91 -0.75 28.46 9.05
C ASN A 91 -0.88 28.71 7.55
N ARG A 92 0.02 29.50 6.97
CA ARG A 92 0.10 29.69 5.52
C ARG A 92 0.35 28.38 4.79
N PHE A 93 1.31 27.57 5.26
CA PHE A 93 1.58 26.25 4.68
C PHE A 93 0.34 25.36 4.66
N LYS A 94 -0.40 25.30 5.78
CA LYS A 94 -1.63 24.50 5.87
C LYS A 94 -2.71 25.02 4.92
N GLN A 95 -2.87 26.34 4.80
CA GLN A 95 -3.83 26.93 3.86
C GLN A 95 -3.45 26.60 2.41
N ASP A 96 -2.18 26.72 2.03
CA ASP A 96 -1.71 26.39 0.68
C ASP A 96 -1.88 24.89 0.39
N MET A 97 -1.64 24.02 1.39
CA MET A 97 -1.93 22.60 1.29
C MET A 97 -3.43 22.34 1.10
N ASP A 98 -4.30 22.96 1.89
CA ASP A 98 -5.75 22.79 1.75
C ASP A 98 -6.23 23.19 0.35
N ASP A 99 -5.75 24.33 -0.17
CA ASP A 99 -6.08 24.81 -1.51
C ASP A 99 -5.58 23.82 -2.58
N TYR A 100 -4.37 23.27 -2.41
CA TYR A 100 -3.81 22.26 -3.31
C TYR A 100 -4.59 20.95 -3.28
N MET A 101 -4.91 20.42 -2.10
CA MET A 101 -5.65 19.17 -1.96
C MET A 101 -7.07 19.29 -2.53
N ARG A 102 -7.74 20.44 -2.36
CA ARG A 102 -9.03 20.71 -3.00
C ARG A 102 -8.91 20.71 -4.52
N ALA A 103 -7.90 21.41 -5.07
CA ALA A 103 -7.68 21.44 -6.51
C ALA A 103 -7.44 20.04 -7.14
N LEU A 104 -6.76 19.13 -6.42
CA LEU A 104 -6.58 17.76 -6.88
C LEU A 104 -7.91 17.00 -6.97
N VAL A 105 -8.77 17.11 -5.95
CA VAL A 105 -10.06 16.40 -5.91
C VAL A 105 -11.08 17.01 -6.89
N ASP A 106 -11.03 18.33 -7.08
CA ASP A 106 -11.89 19.07 -8.02
C ASP A 106 -11.48 18.89 -9.49
N THR A 107 -10.38 18.18 -9.76
CA THR A 107 -9.96 17.86 -11.13
C THR A 107 -11.04 17.00 -11.81
N PRO A 108 -11.50 17.37 -13.03
CA PRO A 108 -12.50 16.58 -13.75
C PRO A 108 -12.05 15.12 -13.90
N PRO A 109 -12.86 14.13 -13.47
CA PRO A 109 -12.50 12.74 -13.60
C PRO A 109 -12.52 12.30 -15.07
N ALA A 110 -11.75 11.27 -15.39
CA ALA A 110 -11.83 10.63 -16.70
C ALA A 110 -13.23 10.01 -16.92
N PRO A 111 -13.72 9.89 -18.17
CA PRO A 111 -15.00 9.26 -18.46
C PRO A 111 -15.14 7.88 -17.79
N GLY A 112 -16.27 7.62 -17.14
CA GLY A 112 -16.52 6.37 -16.41
C GLY A 112 -15.99 6.34 -14.98
N HIS A 113 -15.35 7.41 -14.50
CA HIS A 113 -14.91 7.56 -13.12
C HIS A 113 -15.68 8.68 -12.41
N GLU A 114 -15.99 8.47 -11.13
CA GLU A 114 -16.82 9.41 -10.34
C GLU A 114 -16.02 10.61 -9.82
N ARG A 115 -14.76 10.41 -9.40
CA ARG A 115 -13.93 11.45 -8.79
C ARG A 115 -12.43 11.15 -8.88
N VAL A 116 -11.62 12.19 -8.72
CA VAL A 116 -10.18 12.08 -8.50
C VAL A 116 -9.88 11.94 -7.01
N ILE A 117 -8.88 11.14 -6.66
CA ILE A 117 -8.43 10.92 -5.28
C ILE A 117 -6.92 11.12 -5.16
N TYR A 118 -6.47 11.44 -3.95
CA TYR A 118 -5.05 11.49 -3.59
C TYR A 118 -4.74 10.48 -2.49
N ALA A 119 -3.45 10.15 -2.33
CA ALA A 119 -2.98 9.20 -1.33
C ALA A 119 -3.33 9.67 0.09
N GLY A 120 -4.03 8.83 0.86
CA GLY A 120 -4.48 9.14 2.22
C GLY A 120 -5.97 9.50 2.32
N LEU A 121 -6.62 9.96 1.24
CA LEU A 121 -8.05 10.27 1.26
C LEU A 121 -8.92 9.01 1.41
N PRO A 122 -8.73 7.94 0.60
CA PRO A 122 -9.50 6.71 0.78
C PRO A 122 -9.29 6.06 2.15
N GLU A 123 -8.06 6.13 2.69
CA GLU A 123 -7.74 5.61 4.01
C GLU A 123 -8.43 6.40 5.13
N TYR A 124 -8.48 7.73 5.04
CA TYR A 124 -9.22 8.59 5.97
C TYR A 124 -10.72 8.27 5.96
N GLU A 125 -11.33 8.15 4.79
CA GLU A 125 -12.75 7.80 4.66
C GLU A 125 -13.03 6.38 5.19
N THR A 126 -12.14 5.42 4.89
CA THR A 126 -12.22 4.06 5.43
C THR A 126 -12.08 4.05 6.96
N GLN A 127 -11.26 4.94 7.53
CA GLN A 127 -11.14 5.08 8.97
C GLN A 127 -12.44 5.61 9.59
N LEU A 128 -13.05 6.64 9.00
CA LEU A 128 -14.33 7.18 9.47
C LEU A 128 -15.44 6.11 9.43
N ASP A 129 -15.55 5.39 8.31
CA ASP A 129 -16.48 4.28 8.16
C ASP A 129 -16.25 3.20 9.22
N ARG A 130 -15.01 2.72 9.38
CA ARG A 130 -14.70 1.64 10.33
C ARG A 130 -14.80 2.06 11.80
N LEU A 131 -14.67 3.34 12.10
CA LEU A 131 -14.95 3.87 13.45
C LEU A 131 -16.46 3.86 13.75
N ALA A 132 -17.30 4.15 12.74
CA ALA A 132 -18.75 4.19 12.89
C ALA A 132 -19.40 2.79 12.81
N ASN A 133 -18.94 1.98 11.86
CA ASN A 133 -19.58 0.73 11.42
C ASN A 133 -18.76 -0.52 11.76
N GLY A 134 -17.57 -0.36 12.35
CA GLY A 134 -16.64 -1.44 12.69
C GLY A 134 -15.77 -1.93 11.53
N ILE A 135 -14.81 -2.80 11.85
CA ILE A 135 -13.86 -3.34 10.86
C ILE A 135 -14.44 -4.63 10.27
N PRO A 136 -14.65 -4.72 8.95
CA PRO A 136 -15.06 -5.96 8.32
C PRO A 136 -13.89 -6.97 8.34
N LEU A 137 -14.11 -8.11 8.97
CA LEU A 137 -13.14 -9.20 9.05
C LEU A 137 -13.58 -10.37 8.18
N HIS A 138 -12.62 -11.00 7.50
CA HIS A 138 -12.87 -12.25 6.79
C HIS A 138 -13.23 -13.36 7.80
N PRO A 139 -14.15 -14.29 7.50
CA PRO A 139 -14.56 -15.35 8.44
C PRO A 139 -13.38 -16.14 9.04
N GLU A 140 -12.40 -16.50 8.21
CA GLU A 140 -11.17 -17.17 8.64
C GLU A 140 -10.40 -16.39 9.72
N VAL A 141 -10.38 -15.06 9.65
CA VAL A 141 -9.71 -14.20 10.65
C VAL A 141 -10.49 -14.22 11.97
N VAL A 142 -11.82 -14.27 11.93
CA VAL A 142 -12.67 -14.40 13.12
C VAL A 142 -12.40 -15.75 13.81
N GLU A 143 -12.24 -16.82 13.05
CA GLU A 143 -11.87 -18.14 13.55
C GLU A 143 -10.48 -18.14 14.20
N TRP A 144 -9.50 -17.48 13.59
CA TRP A 144 -8.16 -17.33 14.19
C TRP A 144 -8.21 -16.62 15.54
N PHE A 145 -8.98 -15.52 15.65
CA PHE A 145 -9.18 -14.84 16.92
C PHE A 145 -9.84 -15.76 17.96
N ALA A 146 -10.89 -16.51 17.58
CA ALA A 146 -11.52 -17.46 18.48
C ALA A 146 -10.53 -18.56 18.97
N GLY A 147 -9.69 -19.06 18.08
CA GLY A 147 -8.66 -20.05 18.41
C GLY A 147 -7.62 -19.51 19.39
N ILE A 148 -6.96 -18.39 19.05
CA ILE A 148 -5.86 -17.87 19.85
C ILE A 148 -6.32 -17.30 21.20
N THR A 149 -7.52 -16.70 21.26
CA THR A 149 -8.07 -16.17 22.52
C THR A 149 -8.43 -17.30 23.49
N SER A 150 -8.93 -18.43 22.98
CA SER A 150 -9.16 -19.65 23.76
C SER A 150 -7.85 -20.25 24.28
N GLU A 151 -6.83 -20.37 23.42
CA GLU A 151 -5.50 -20.90 23.79
C GLU A 151 -4.84 -20.07 24.90
N LEU A 152 -4.90 -18.74 24.77
CA LEU A 152 -4.29 -17.81 25.72
C LEU A 152 -5.20 -17.49 26.92
N ALA A 153 -6.40 -18.07 27.00
CA ALA A 153 -7.40 -17.81 28.03
C ALA A 153 -7.74 -16.31 28.22
N VAL A 154 -7.88 -15.58 27.11
CA VAL A 154 -8.29 -14.16 27.09
C VAL A 154 -9.68 -14.01 26.47
N GLU A 155 -10.41 -12.97 26.87
CA GLU A 155 -11.75 -12.69 26.34
C GLU A 155 -11.70 -12.38 24.83
N ASN A 156 -12.59 -13.01 24.05
CA ASN A 156 -12.74 -12.69 22.63
C ASN A 156 -13.67 -11.49 22.44
N ALA A 157 -13.10 -10.33 22.12
CA ALA A 157 -13.85 -9.11 21.85
C ALA A 157 -14.41 -9.00 20.41
N VAL A 158 -14.13 -9.97 19.53
CA VAL A 158 -14.66 -9.97 18.16
C VAL A 158 -16.14 -10.34 18.19
N ARG A 159 -16.99 -9.39 17.83
CA ARG A 159 -18.46 -9.56 17.81
C ARG A 159 -19.06 -9.07 16.50
N LYS A 160 -20.16 -9.70 16.07
CA LYS A 160 -20.97 -9.18 14.97
C LYS A 160 -21.63 -7.87 15.41
N ILE A 161 -21.54 -6.84 14.58
CA ILE A 161 -22.29 -5.60 14.79
C ILE A 161 -23.71 -5.85 14.28
N SER A 162 -24.71 -5.70 15.15
CA SER A 162 -26.11 -5.93 14.80
C SER A 162 -26.56 -4.93 13.73
N GLY A 163 -27.01 -5.41 12.57
CA GLY A 163 -27.55 -4.57 11.49
C GLY A 163 -26.89 -4.74 10.12
N THR A 164 -25.86 -5.60 10.01
CA THR A 164 -25.19 -6.01 8.76
C THR A 164 -25.09 -7.52 8.67
#